data_AF-A0A3D1UC77-F1
#
_entry.id   AF-A0A3D1UC77-F1
#
_cell.length_a   1.000
_cell.length_b   1.000
_cell.length_c   1.000
_cell.angle_alpha   90.00
_cell.angle_beta   90.00
_cell.angle_gamma   90.00
#
_symmetry.space_group_name_H-M   'P 1'
#
loop_
_entity.id
_entity.type
_entity.pdbx_description
1 polymer ?
#
loop_
_entity_poly.entity_id
_entity_poly.type
_entity_poly.pdbx_seq_one_letter_code
_entity_poly.pdbx_strand_id
1 'polypeptide(L)'
;MKRLGWMCGSIVLVWTLYLVHAGIWFRLYPVFAVALVWSMFARSLFRTPLVEVFAGRLGATLDVSTKCYCRNVTRVWVAFLGVHFFATLATVWAPLDVWAFYNGFLSYVLIGALLGGEWLYRHYRLKRAVHSDVVRHA
;
A
#
# COMPACT_ATOMS: atom_id res chain seq x y z
N MET A 1 29.98 11.55 -6.21
CA MET A 1 30.61 10.28 -6.65
C MET A 1 30.73 9.24 -5.54
N LYS A 2 31.22 9.58 -4.33
CA LYS A 2 31.32 8.61 -3.22
C LYS A 2 29.99 7.93 -2.86
N ARG A 3 28.88 8.68 -2.74
CA ARG A 3 27.53 8.16 -2.43
C ARG A 3 27.01 7.10 -3.43
N LEU A 4 27.42 7.18 -4.69
CA LEU A 4 27.00 6.23 -5.73
C LEU A 4 27.70 4.86 -5.57
N GLY A 5 28.98 4.87 -5.15
CA GLY A 5 29.73 3.64 -4.86
C GLY A 5 29.16 2.85 -3.66
N TRP A 6 28.68 3.54 -2.63
CA TRP A 6 28.01 2.89 -1.48
C TRP A 6 26.68 2.24 -1.88
N MET A 7 25.96 2.82 -2.85
CA MET A 7 24.70 2.26 -3.36
C MET A 7 24.95 1.04 -4.24
N CYS A 8 25.95 1.07 -5.12
CA CYS A 8 26.31 -0.10 -5.93
C CYS A 8 26.88 -1.23 -5.06
N GLY A 9 27.69 -0.91 -4.04
CA GLY A 9 28.23 -1.90 -3.10
C GLY A 9 27.16 -2.54 -2.23
N SER A 10 26.18 -1.77 -1.75
CA SER A 10 25.05 -2.33 -0.98
C SER A 10 24.14 -3.18 -1.86
N ILE A 11 23.91 -2.79 -3.11
CA ILE A 11 23.16 -3.60 -4.09
C ILE A 11 23.88 -4.93 -4.34
N VAL A 12 25.17 -4.92 -4.65
CA VAL A 12 25.95 -6.16 -4.89
C VAL A 12 26.03 -7.05 -3.65
N LEU A 13 26.18 -6.46 -2.46
CA LEU A 13 26.21 -7.21 -1.20
C LEU A 13 24.86 -7.88 -0.91
N VAL A 14 23.76 -7.15 -1.10
CA VAL A 14 22.41 -7.70 -0.96
C VAL A 14 22.16 -8.79 -2.00
N TRP A 15 22.60 -8.61 -3.25
CA TRP A 15 22.54 -9.63 -4.31
C TRP A 15 23.37 -10.88 -3.98
N THR A 16 24.52 -10.73 -3.32
CA THR A 16 25.37 -11.87 -2.93
C THR A 16 24.74 -12.65 -1.78
N LEU A 17 24.21 -11.97 -0.76
CA LEU A 17 23.47 -12.60 0.34
C LEU A 17 22.19 -13.28 -0.15
N TYR A 18 21.57 -12.73 -1.19
CA TYR A 18 20.39 -13.27 -1.86
C TYR A 18 20.68 -14.61 -2.58
N LEU A 19 21.83 -14.74 -3.24
CA LEU A 19 22.25 -15.99 -3.89
C LEU A 19 22.58 -17.10 -2.87
N VAL A 20 23.06 -16.72 -1.69
CA VAL A 20 23.50 -17.66 -0.64
C VAL A 20 22.32 -18.19 0.21
N HIS A 21 21.20 -17.47 0.28
CA HIS A 21 20.03 -17.80 1.12
C HIS A 21 18.73 -18.09 0.34
N ALA A 22 18.84 -18.65 -0.88
CA ALA A 22 17.72 -18.96 -1.79
C ALA A 22 16.79 -20.11 -1.32
N GLY A 23 16.47 -20.18 -0.03
CA GLY A 23 15.45 -21.08 0.51
C GLY A 23 14.03 -20.53 0.30
N ILE A 24 13.04 -21.41 0.41
CA ILE A 24 11.61 -21.07 0.32
C ILE A 24 11.20 -19.94 1.30
N TRP A 25 11.84 -19.89 2.47
CA TRP A 25 11.60 -18.88 3.51
C TRP A 25 11.87 -17.45 3.05
N PHE A 26 12.91 -17.27 2.22
CA PHE A 26 13.22 -15.97 1.65
C PHE A 26 12.11 -15.51 0.70
N ARG A 27 11.55 -16.43 -0.10
CA ARG A 27 10.45 -16.13 -1.02
C ARG A 27 9.11 -15.84 -0.33
N LEU A 28 8.94 -16.36 0.89
CA LEU A 28 7.72 -16.18 1.70
C LEU A 28 7.70 -14.87 2.49
N TYR A 29 8.84 -14.19 2.68
CA TYR A 29 8.89 -12.91 3.40
C TYR A 29 7.85 -11.87 2.91
N PRO A 30 7.69 -11.62 1.60
CA PRO A 30 6.76 -10.60 1.12
C PRO A 30 5.31 -11.07 1.29
N VAL A 31 5.05 -12.38 1.21
CA VAL A 31 3.73 -12.98 1.47
C VAL A 31 3.28 -12.66 2.89
N PHE A 32 4.14 -12.87 3.88
CA PHE A 32 3.83 -12.56 5.28
C PHE A 32 3.64 -11.07 5.51
N ALA A 33 4.48 -10.23 4.90
CA ALA A 33 4.36 -8.77 5.02
C ALA A 33 3.02 -8.27 4.47
N VAL A 34 2.63 -8.69 3.27
CA VAL A 34 1.35 -8.29 2.67
C VAL A 34 0.18 -8.88 3.44
N ALA A 35 0.26 -10.15 3.89
CA ALA A 35 -0.77 -10.78 4.70
C ALA A 35 -1.04 -10.02 6.00
N LEU A 36 0.03 -9.58 6.68
CA LEU A 36 -0.09 -8.81 7.92
C LEU A 36 -0.85 -7.51 7.67
N VAL A 37 -0.41 -6.70 6.69
CA VAL A 37 -1.06 -5.43 6.37
C VAL A 37 -2.50 -5.64 5.91
N TRP A 38 -2.75 -6.63 5.05
CA TRP A 38 -4.08 -6.99 4.60
C TRP A 38 -5.01 -7.36 5.76
N SER A 39 -4.53 -8.21 6.67
CA SER A 39 -5.30 -8.63 7.85
C SER A 39 -5.64 -7.47 8.78
N MET A 40 -4.73 -6.50 8.95
CA MET A 40 -4.97 -5.29 9.74
C MET A 40 -6.08 -4.44 9.10
N PHE A 41 -6.02 -4.20 7.79
CA PHE A 41 -7.06 -3.48 7.06
C PHE A 41 -8.40 -4.20 7.09
N ALA A 42 -8.41 -5.52 6.86
CA ALA A 42 -9.62 -6.35 6.89
C ALA A 42 -10.26 -6.33 8.29
N ARG A 43 -9.47 -6.49 9.34
CA ARG A 43 -9.96 -6.46 10.73
C ARG A 43 -10.48 -5.07 11.12
N SER A 44 -9.87 -4.00 10.60
CA SER A 44 -10.31 -2.63 10.87
C SER A 44 -11.72 -2.33 10.33
N LEU A 45 -12.14 -3.05 9.28
CA LEU A 45 -13.46 -2.86 8.68
C LEU A 45 -14.62 -3.22 9.64
N PHE A 46 -14.39 -4.15 10.57
CA PHE A 46 -15.38 -4.60 11.56
C PHE A 46 -15.50 -3.68 12.79
N ARG A 47 -14.57 -2.73 12.98
CA ARG A 47 -14.60 -1.76 14.07
C ARG A 47 -14.48 -0.35 13.49
N THR A 48 -13.37 0.30 13.76
CA THR A 48 -13.00 1.60 13.24
C THR A 48 -12.05 1.39 12.07
N PRO A 49 -12.42 1.81 10.84
CA PRO A 49 -11.54 1.73 9.68
C PRO A 49 -10.18 2.35 9.98
N LEU A 50 -9.07 1.70 9.58
CA LEU A 50 -7.72 2.23 9.85
C LEU A 50 -7.54 3.65 9.30
N VAL A 51 -8.15 3.95 8.15
CA VAL A 51 -8.15 5.28 7.53
C VAL A 51 -8.80 6.32 8.43
N GLU A 52 -9.83 5.96 9.20
CA GLU A 52 -10.47 6.83 10.19
C GLU A 52 -9.54 7.08 11.39
N VAL A 53 -8.84 6.05 11.87
CA VAL A 53 -7.85 6.18 12.95
C VAL A 53 -6.69 7.10 12.53
N PHE A 54 -6.18 6.95 11.32
CA PHE A 54 -5.15 7.83 10.78
C PHE A 54 -5.64 9.26 10.61
N ALA A 55 -6.85 9.46 10.09
CA ALA A 55 -7.45 10.79 9.95
C ALA A 55 -7.63 11.47 11.32
N GLY A 56 -8.11 10.74 12.34
CA GLY A 56 -8.25 11.27 13.69
C GLY A 56 -6.91 11.66 14.32
N ARG A 57 -5.84 10.87 14.12
CA ARG A 57 -4.48 11.21 14.60
C ARG A 57 -3.89 12.43 13.91
N LEU A 58 -4.32 12.73 12.69
CA LEU A 58 -3.93 13.93 11.94
C LEU A 58 -4.78 15.15 12.29
N GLY A 59 -5.66 15.07 13.30
CA GLY A 59 -6.48 16.18 13.78
C GLY A 59 -7.73 16.46 12.93
N ALA A 60 -8.13 15.53 12.06
CA ALA A 60 -9.34 15.70 11.25
C ALA A 60 -10.62 15.52 12.09
N THR A 61 -11.59 16.42 11.93
CA THR A 61 -12.92 16.27 12.50
C THR A 61 -13.75 15.30 11.66
N LEU A 62 -14.20 14.21 12.27
CA LEU A 62 -14.87 13.11 11.58
C LEU A 62 -16.38 13.23 11.71
N ASP A 63 -17.02 13.88 10.73
CA ASP A 63 -18.47 13.84 10.57
C ASP A 63 -18.95 12.45 10.10
N VAL A 64 -20.27 12.21 10.13
CA VAL A 64 -20.86 10.92 9.72
C VAL A 64 -20.56 10.59 8.25
N SER A 65 -20.49 11.60 7.38
CA SER A 65 -20.15 11.44 5.96
C SER A 65 -18.70 10.95 5.76
N THR A 66 -17.76 11.54 6.50
CA THR A 66 -16.33 11.21 6.45
C THR A 66 -16.08 9.80 6.96
N LYS A 67 -16.83 9.33 7.97
CA LYS A 67 -16.76 7.93 8.43
C LYS A 67 -17.19 6.93 7.36
N CYS A 68 -18.29 7.20 6.64
CA CYS A 68 -18.73 6.39 5.51
C CYS A 68 -17.68 6.36 4.39
N TYR A 69 -17.05 7.50 4.10
CA TYR A 69 -15.96 7.60 3.14
C TYR A 69 -14.74 6.77 3.57
N CYS A 70 -14.26 6.91 4.81
CA CYS A 70 -13.14 6.13 5.34
C CYS A 70 -13.40 4.61 5.26
N ARG A 71 -14.64 4.19 5.47
CA ARG A 71 -15.05 2.78 5.33
C ARG A 71 -14.99 2.30 3.88
N ASN A 72 -15.45 3.10 2.92
CA ASN A 72 -15.37 2.76 1.50
C ASN A 72 -13.92 2.69 1.00
N VAL A 73 -13.06 3.64 1.40
CA VAL A 73 -11.64 3.60 1.08
C VAL A 73 -10.99 2.34 1.67
N THR A 74 -11.30 2.01 2.92
CA THR A 74 -10.78 0.80 3.57
C THR A 74 -11.20 -0.47 2.83
N ARG A 75 -12.42 -0.55 2.26
CA ARG A 75 -12.83 -1.69 1.41
C ARG A 75 -11.98 -1.80 0.15
N VAL A 76 -11.67 -0.68 -0.51
CA VAL A 76 -10.79 -0.66 -1.70
C VAL A 76 -9.40 -1.15 -1.32
N TRP A 77 -8.86 -0.69 -0.19
CA TRP A 77 -7.58 -1.17 0.35
C TRP A 77 -7.60 -2.68 0.61
N VAL A 78 -8.65 -3.22 1.25
CA VAL A 78 -8.78 -4.65 1.51
C VAL A 78 -8.84 -5.46 0.22
N ALA A 79 -9.62 -5.03 -0.77
CA ALA A 79 -9.72 -5.72 -2.06
C ALA A 79 -8.37 -5.72 -2.80
N PHE A 80 -7.73 -4.55 -2.88
CA PHE A 80 -6.45 -4.38 -3.56
C PHE A 80 -5.33 -5.20 -2.89
N LEU A 81 -5.19 -5.09 -1.57
CA LEU A 81 -4.21 -5.85 -0.80
C LEU A 81 -4.47 -7.36 -0.87
N GLY A 82 -5.73 -7.78 -0.99
CA GLY A 82 -6.09 -9.18 -1.21
C GLY A 82 -5.58 -9.70 -2.56
N VAL A 83 -5.86 -8.98 -3.65
CA VAL A 83 -5.32 -9.31 -4.99
C VAL A 83 -3.79 -9.34 -4.98
N HIS A 84 -3.18 -8.33 -4.34
CA HIS A 84 -1.74 -8.24 -4.21
C HIS A 84 -1.15 -9.43 -3.44
N PHE A 85 -1.78 -9.82 -2.32
CA PHE A 85 -1.40 -11.00 -1.53
C PHE A 85 -1.42 -12.28 -2.37
N PHE A 86 -2.50 -12.54 -3.10
CA PHE A 86 -2.60 -13.75 -3.93
C PHE A 86 -1.57 -13.78 -5.05
N ALA A 87 -1.31 -12.63 -5.67
CA ALA A 87 -0.28 -12.52 -6.71
C ALA A 87 1.14 -12.72 -6.13
N THR A 88 1.45 -12.10 -4.99
CA THR A 88 2.72 -12.35 -4.27
C THR A 88 2.85 -13.82 -3.87
N LEU A 89 1.79 -14.45 -3.38
CA LEU A 89 1.78 -15.89 -3.06
C LEU A 89 2.05 -16.75 -4.29
N ALA A 90 1.38 -16.46 -5.42
CA ALA A 90 1.58 -17.18 -6.68
C ALA A 90 3.03 -17.09 -7.17
N THR A 91 3.70 -15.95 -6.98
CA THR A 91 5.09 -15.77 -7.41
C THR A 91 6.11 -16.62 -6.63
N VAL A 92 5.75 -17.19 -5.47
CA VAL A 92 6.66 -18.04 -4.67
C VAL A 92 7.15 -19.25 -5.48
N TRP A 93 6.26 -19.84 -6.29
CA TRP A 93 6.55 -20.97 -7.16
C TRP A 93 7.02 -20.56 -8.56
N ALA A 94 7.04 -19.26 -8.86
CA ALA A 94 7.53 -18.74 -10.12
C ALA A 94 9.08 -18.74 -10.17
N PRO A 95 9.68 -18.56 -11.36
CA PRO A 95 11.11 -18.30 -11.50
C PRO A 95 11.55 -17.11 -10.63
N LEU A 96 12.79 -17.16 -10.13
CA LEU A 96 13.31 -16.16 -9.19
C LEU A 96 13.27 -14.75 -9.77
N ASP A 97 13.53 -14.59 -11.07
CA ASP A 97 13.49 -13.31 -11.77
C ASP A 97 12.08 -12.69 -11.76
N VAL A 98 11.05 -13.53 -11.98
CA VAL A 98 9.65 -13.12 -11.93
C VAL A 98 9.25 -12.74 -10.51
N TRP A 99 9.65 -13.55 -9.52
CA TRP A 99 9.42 -13.25 -8.10
C TRP A 99 10.09 -11.92 -7.71
N ALA A 100 11.33 -11.68 -8.12
CA ALA A 100 12.08 -10.49 -7.78
C ALA A 100 11.52 -9.24 -8.48
N PHE A 101 11.14 -9.36 -9.74
CA PHE A 101 10.50 -8.27 -10.48
C PHE A 101 9.13 -7.90 -9.87
N TYR A 102 8.29 -8.89 -9.60
CA TYR A 102 6.97 -8.64 -9.03
C TYR A 102 7.08 -8.05 -7.63
N ASN A 103 7.80 -8.73 -6.72
CA ASN A 103 7.85 -8.32 -5.31
C ASN A 103 8.77 -7.11 -5.07
N GLY A 104 9.79 -6.92 -5.90
CA GLY A 104 10.80 -5.87 -5.77
C GLY A 104 10.53 -4.60 -6.58
N PHE A 105 9.74 -4.66 -7.65
CA PHE A 105 9.38 -3.48 -8.45
C PHE A 105 7.87 -3.28 -8.53
N LEU A 106 7.14 -4.27 -9.04
CA LEU A 106 5.70 -4.10 -9.31
C LEU A 106 4.90 -3.86 -8.02
N SER A 107 5.27 -4.49 -6.90
CA SER A 107 4.68 -4.22 -5.59
C SER A 107 4.74 -2.75 -5.19
N TYR A 108 5.88 -2.08 -5.41
CA TYR A 108 6.02 -0.67 -5.08
C TYR A 108 5.20 0.23 -6.00
N VAL A 109 5.12 -0.11 -7.29
CA VAL A 109 4.24 0.57 -8.24
C VAL A 109 2.78 0.43 -7.83
N LEU A 110 2.35 -0.78 -7.44
CA LEU A 110 0.99 -1.07 -6.99
C LEU A 110 0.63 -0.29 -5.73
N ILE A 111 1.49 -0.34 -4.70
CA ILE A 111 1.28 0.41 -3.46
C ILE A 111 1.30 1.92 -3.72
N GLY A 112 2.21 2.41 -4.56
CA GLY A 112 2.30 3.81 -4.97
C GLY A 112 1.05 4.27 -5.72
N ALA A 113 0.51 3.44 -6.62
CA ALA A 113 -0.72 3.72 -7.34
C ALA A 113 -1.93 3.79 -6.40
N LEU A 114 -2.02 2.92 -5.40
CA LEU A 114 -3.09 2.95 -4.42
C LEU A 114 -3.03 4.22 -3.55
N LEU A 115 -1.86 4.55 -3.03
CA LEU A 115 -1.63 5.77 -2.25
C LEU A 115 -1.89 7.04 -3.08
N GLY A 116 -1.34 7.08 -4.30
CA GLY A 116 -1.54 8.18 -5.24
C GLY A 116 -3.00 8.33 -5.66
N GLY A 117 -3.70 7.20 -5.87
CA GLY A 117 -5.12 7.16 -6.17
C GLY A 117 -5.97 7.70 -5.02
N GLU A 118 -5.68 7.31 -3.77
CA GLU A 118 -6.36 7.87 -2.60
C GLU A 118 -6.11 9.38 -2.47
N TRP A 119 -4.86 9.81 -2.63
CA TRP A 119 -4.49 11.23 -2.56
C TRP A 119 -5.21 12.05 -3.64
N LEU A 120 -5.21 11.55 -4.88
CA LEU A 120 -5.87 12.20 -6.00
C LEU A 120 -7.39 12.26 -5.78
N TYR A 121 -8.00 11.18 -5.30
CA TYR A 121 -9.43 11.15 -4.97
C TYR A 121 -9.79 12.16 -3.88
N ARG A 122 -8.99 12.24 -2.80
CA ARG A 122 -9.16 13.26 -1.74
C ARG A 122 -9.09 14.66 -2.32
N HIS A 123 -8.10 14.94 -3.18
CA HIS A 123 -7.93 16.24 -3.82
C HIS A 123 -9.12 16.63 -4.70
N TYR A 124 -9.63 15.70 -5.51
CA TYR A 124 -10.81 15.94 -6.35
C TYR A 124 -12.08 16.20 -5.53
N ARG A 125 -12.29 15.45 -4.43
CA ARG A 125 -13.45 15.63 -3.55
C ARG A 125 -13.41 16.97 -2.81
N LEU A 126 -12.26 17.35 -2.26
CA LEU A 126 -12.08 18.63 -1.56
C LEU A 126 -12.34 19.82 -2.50
N LYS A 127 -11.83 19.78 -3.73
CA LYS A 127 -12.11 20.83 -4.73
C LYS A 127 -13.60 20.97 -5.05
N ARG A 128 -14.33 19.86 -5.13
CA ARG A 128 -15.78 19.89 -5.39
C ARG A 128 -16.59 20.42 -4.21
N ALA A 129 -16.22 20.07 -2.97
CA ALA A 129 -16.89 20.56 -1.78
C ALA A 129 -16.76 22.10 -1.65
N VAL A 130 -15.56 22.64 -1.85
CA VAL A 130 -15.33 24.10 -1.83
C VAL A 130 -16.12 24.80 -2.95
N HIS A 131 -16.14 24.23 -4.15
CA HIS A 131 -16.89 24.84 -5.26
C HIS A 131 -18.41 24.84 -5.03
N SER A 132 -18.96 23.78 -4.43
CA SER A 132 -20.40 23.73 -4.11
C SER A 132 -20.82 24.73 -3.05
N ASP A 133 -19.96 25.00 -2.05
CA ASP A 133 -20.26 26.00 -1.01
C ASP A 133 -20.26 27.43 -1.59
N VAL A 134 -19.33 27.73 -2.50
CA VAL A 134 -19.27 29.03 -3.19
C VAL A 134 -20.50 29.28 -4.06
N VAL A 135 -20.98 28.27 -4.79
CA VAL A 135 -22.20 28.40 -5.64
C VAL A 135 -23.48 28.48 -4.82
N ARG A 136 -23.51 27.92 -3.59
CA ARG A 136 -24.68 28.01 -2.69
C ARG A 136 -24.85 29.37 -2.03
N HIS A 137 -23.78 30.16 -1.96
CA HIS A 137 -23.73 31.46 -1.29
C HIS A 137 -23.55 32.65 -2.26
N ALA A 138 -23.64 32.40 -3.56
CA ALA A 138 -23.66 33.41 -4.63
C ALA A 138 -25.07 33.54 -5.22
#